data_AF-A0A351Q8C7-F1
#
_entry.id   AF-A0A351Q8C7-F1
#
_cell.length_a   1.000
_cell.length_b   1.000
_cell.length_c   1.000
_cell.angle_alpha   90.00
_cell.angle_beta   90.00
_cell.angle_gamma   90.00
#
_symmetry.space_group_name_H-M   'P 1'
#
loop_
_entity.id
_entity.type
_entity.pdbx_description
1 polymer ?
#
loop_
_entity_poly.entity_id
_entity_poly.type
_entity_poly.pdbx_seq_one_letter_code
_entity_poly.pdbx_strand_id
1 'polypeptide(L)'
;MKHYDSGFSTPLAMAAIFSLCILALPFCLATAANEKRTDSYRKLIEERKKIDSVIFDMEKRIQPLKDSPSDSDGHEIMHLISSACDFELSVSDASTGINKNFISKKILKSKAISGCIEANREDIFAEYGWINPKFSGKAVIEQAEKDFEGKGTFPLINTFPPLNIFNMSGDFIKAVLELCRIKDAEKKTELIKGSLNPDTTIKELAEILGAGENHPVFDLLGTKTAFWKIGFETEKARACAVFAAVPEKENQRKIEKYILVEKKISFKGGAL
;
A
#
# COMPACT_ATOMS: atom_id res chain seq x y z
N MET A 1 -21.29 32.87 79.21
CA MET A 1 -21.30 32.64 77.74
C MET A 1 -19.87 32.52 77.27
N LYS A 2 -19.44 31.35 76.76
CA LYS A 2 -18.14 31.22 76.09
C LYS A 2 -18.33 31.71 74.65
N HIS A 3 -17.73 32.86 74.31
CA HIS A 3 -17.64 33.31 72.92
C HIS A 3 -16.71 32.36 72.16
N TYR A 4 -17.30 31.50 71.32
CA TYR A 4 -16.57 30.75 70.30
C TYR A 4 -16.70 31.49 68.97
N ASP A 5 -16.10 32.68 68.87
CA ASP A 5 -16.04 33.46 67.62
C ASP A 5 -14.60 33.82 67.31
N SER A 6 -13.85 32.91 66.67
CA SER A 6 -12.63 33.22 65.88
C SER A 6 -11.92 31.98 65.31
N GLY A 7 -12.60 30.83 65.17
CA GLY A 7 -11.95 29.60 64.70
C GLY A 7 -11.37 29.69 63.28
N PHE A 8 -11.94 30.55 62.42
CA PHE A 8 -11.52 30.69 61.00
C PHE A 8 -10.91 32.07 60.65
N SER A 9 -10.96 33.04 61.55
CA SER A 9 -10.53 34.43 61.29
C SER A 9 -9.19 34.79 61.92
N THR A 10 -8.47 33.83 62.50
CA THR A 10 -7.10 34.07 62.99
C THR A 10 -6.09 34.04 61.83
N PRO A 11 -5.05 34.90 61.85
CA PRO A 11 -4.00 34.91 60.83
C PRO A 11 -3.33 33.55 60.63
N LEU A 12 -3.19 32.75 61.69
CA LEU A 12 -2.61 31.42 61.65
C LEU A 12 -3.52 30.40 60.93
N ALA A 13 -4.83 30.43 61.20
CA ALA A 13 -5.79 29.58 60.48
C ALA A 13 -5.84 29.94 58.99
N MET A 14 -5.80 31.24 58.67
CA MET A 14 -5.72 31.69 57.27
C MET A 14 -4.44 31.22 56.59
N ALA A 15 -3.27 31.36 57.22
CA ALA A 15 -1.99 30.89 56.67
C ALA A 15 -1.98 29.38 56.42
N ALA A 16 -2.51 28.58 57.35
CA ALA A 16 -2.61 27.13 57.21
C ALA A 16 -3.54 26.72 56.04
N ILE A 17 -4.68 27.39 55.88
CA ILE A 17 -5.59 27.16 54.74
C ILE A 17 -4.90 27.52 53.42
N PHE A 18 -4.21 28.67 53.35
CA PHE A 18 -3.46 29.05 52.15
C PHE A 18 -2.35 28.05 51.81
N SER A 19 -1.59 27.57 52.80
CA SER A 19 -0.57 26.54 52.58
C SER A 19 -1.17 25.22 52.06
N LEU A 20 -2.32 24.79 52.60
CA LEU A 20 -3.03 23.60 52.10
C LEU A 20 -3.54 23.78 50.66
N CYS A 21 -4.07 24.96 50.32
CA CYS A 21 -4.48 25.27 48.95
C CYS A 21 -3.30 25.26 47.97
N ILE A 22 -2.15 25.82 48.35
CA ILE A 22 -0.93 25.80 47.54
C ILE A 22 -0.42 24.36 47.34
N LEU A 23 -0.53 23.50 48.35
CA LEU A 23 -0.13 22.09 48.23
C LEU A 23 -1.13 21.25 47.41
N ALA A 24 -2.42 21.58 47.44
CA ALA A 24 -3.46 20.88 46.68
C ALA A 24 -3.48 21.26 45.18
N LEU A 25 -3.13 22.51 44.84
CA LEU A 25 -3.14 23.01 43.47
C LEU A 25 -2.29 22.17 42.49
N PRO A 26 -1.03 21.80 42.78
CA PRO A 26 -0.23 20.94 41.92
C PRO A 26 -0.87 19.57 41.69
N PHE A 27 -1.52 18.99 42.71
CA PHE A 27 -2.20 17.71 42.58
C PHE A 27 -3.42 17.83 41.65
N CYS A 28 -4.25 18.86 41.83
CA CYS A 28 -5.39 19.14 40.95
C CYS A 28 -4.97 19.43 39.50
N LEU A 29 -3.86 20.15 39.30
CA LEU A 29 -3.31 20.40 37.97
C LEU A 29 -2.74 19.12 37.34
N ALA A 30 -2.07 18.28 38.12
CA ALA A 30 -1.55 16.99 37.66
C ALA A 30 -2.68 16.02 37.29
N THR A 31 -3.76 15.95 38.08
CA THR A 31 -4.92 15.12 37.77
C THR A 31 -5.63 15.62 36.51
N ALA A 32 -5.88 16.93 36.40
CA ALA A 32 -6.50 17.51 35.20
C ALA A 32 -5.65 17.30 33.94
N ALA A 33 -4.32 17.44 34.04
CA ALA A 33 -3.41 17.15 32.93
C ALA A 33 -3.43 15.67 32.53
N ASN A 34 -3.48 14.76 33.51
CA ASN A 34 -3.56 13.32 33.26
C ASN A 34 -4.91 12.91 32.66
N GLU A 35 -6.02 13.50 33.10
CA GLU A 35 -7.34 13.29 32.50
C GLU A 35 -7.37 13.76 31.05
N LYS A 36 -6.89 14.97 30.77
CA LYS A 36 -6.77 15.50 29.40
C LYS A 36 -5.93 14.59 28.52
N ARG A 37 -4.80 14.10 29.03
CA ARG A 37 -3.93 13.17 28.30
C ARG A 37 -4.64 11.85 28.02
N THR A 38 -5.35 11.31 28.99
CA THR A 38 -6.11 10.05 28.88
C THR A 38 -7.23 10.17 27.85
N ASP A 39 -7.98 11.28 27.87
CA ASP A 39 -9.04 11.56 26.90
C ASP A 39 -8.49 11.69 25.48
N SER A 40 -7.37 12.39 25.30
CA SER A 40 -6.68 12.49 24.01
C SER A 40 -6.24 11.11 23.50
N TYR A 41 -5.66 10.26 24.34
CA TYR A 41 -5.33 8.88 23.96
C TYR A 41 -6.56 8.06 23.58
N ARG A 42 -7.66 8.19 24.34
CA ARG A 42 -8.92 7.51 24.04
C ARG A 42 -9.44 7.89 22.66
N LYS A 43 -9.47 9.19 22.35
CA LYS A 43 -9.87 9.71 21.02
C LYS A 43 -8.99 9.18 19.89
N LEU A 44 -7.68 9.07 20.10
CA LEU A 44 -6.75 8.50 19.11
C LEU A 44 -6.99 6.99 18.89
N ILE A 45 -7.28 6.24 19.95
CA ILE A 45 -7.61 4.82 19.85
C ILE A 45 -8.94 4.61 19.12
N GLU A 46 -9.95 5.40 19.42
CA GLU A 46 -11.24 5.37 18.73
C GLU A 46 -11.10 5.69 17.24
N GLU A 47 -10.32 6.71 16.90
CA GLU A 47 -10.04 7.06 15.51
C GLU A 47 -9.28 5.93 14.79
N ARG A 48 -8.28 5.32 15.43
CA ARG A 48 -7.58 4.17 14.87
C ARG A 48 -8.53 2.99 14.63
N LYS A 49 -9.42 2.69 15.57
CA LYS A 49 -10.42 1.62 15.41
C LYS A 49 -11.35 1.88 14.23
N LYS A 50 -11.77 3.14 14.04
CA LYS A 50 -12.57 3.56 12.88
C LYS A 50 -11.82 3.31 11.57
N ILE A 51 -10.56 3.75 11.48
CA ILE A 51 -9.71 3.54 10.30
C ILE A 51 -9.50 2.05 10.02
N ASP A 52 -9.21 1.26 11.06
CA ASP A 52 -9.02 -0.18 10.93
C ASP A 52 -10.30 -0.89 10.44
N SER A 53 -11.48 -0.46 10.90
CA SER A 53 -12.77 -0.96 10.40
C SER A 53 -12.95 -0.67 8.91
N VAL A 54 -12.63 0.55 8.48
CA VAL A 54 -12.71 0.95 7.06
C VAL A 54 -11.77 0.10 6.19
N ILE A 55 -10.51 -0.08 6.61
CA ILE A 55 -9.53 -0.91 5.89
C ILE A 55 -10.00 -2.37 5.79
N PHE A 56 -10.57 -2.91 6.88
CA PHE A 56 -11.10 -4.27 6.88
C PHE A 56 -12.29 -4.43 5.92
N ASP A 57 -13.18 -3.44 5.86
CA ASP A 57 -14.29 -3.45 4.90
C ASP A 57 -13.80 -3.29 3.46
N MET A 58 -12.76 -2.49 3.21
CA MET A 58 -12.08 -2.43 1.91
C MET A 58 -11.49 -3.78 1.51
N GLU A 59 -10.84 -4.50 2.43
CA GLU A 59 -10.29 -5.84 2.17
C GLU A 59 -11.35 -6.84 1.73
N LYS A 60 -12.57 -6.75 2.29
CA LYS A 60 -13.69 -7.59 1.85
C LYS A 60 -14.20 -7.20 0.48
N ARG A 61 -14.31 -5.90 0.22
CA ARG A 61 -14.90 -5.36 -1.03
C ARG A 61 -13.97 -5.46 -2.24
N ILE A 62 -12.67 -5.56 -2.03
CA ILE A 62 -11.70 -5.74 -3.12
C ILE A 62 -11.68 -7.19 -3.66
N GLN A 63 -12.16 -8.17 -2.88
CA GLN A 63 -12.09 -9.59 -3.27
C GLN A 63 -12.70 -9.94 -4.63
N PRO A 64 -13.85 -9.37 -5.06
CA PRO A 64 -14.42 -9.65 -6.38
C PRO A 64 -13.48 -9.35 -7.56
N LEU A 65 -12.49 -8.45 -7.39
CA LEU A 65 -11.52 -8.16 -8.45
C LEU A 65 -10.73 -9.39 -8.88
N LYS A 66 -10.57 -10.40 -8.03
CA LYS A 66 -9.81 -11.61 -8.37
C LYS A 66 -10.43 -12.38 -9.56
N ASP A 67 -11.75 -12.24 -9.74
CA ASP A 67 -12.53 -12.90 -10.79
C ASP A 67 -12.69 -12.01 -12.03
N SER A 68 -12.30 -10.73 -11.95
CA SER A 68 -12.31 -9.81 -13.10
C SER A 68 -11.15 -10.15 -14.07
N PRO A 69 -11.39 -10.14 -15.40
CA PRO A 69 -10.38 -10.52 -16.40
C PRO A 69 -9.16 -9.59 -16.44
N SER A 70 -9.34 -8.31 -16.09
CA SER A 70 -8.27 -7.33 -16.04
C SER A 70 -8.54 -6.26 -14.97
N ASP A 71 -7.52 -5.46 -14.68
CA ASP A 71 -7.59 -4.28 -13.83
C ASP A 71 -7.28 -3.05 -14.72
N SER A 72 -8.04 -2.89 -15.80
CA SER A 72 -7.81 -1.86 -16.82
C SER A 72 -8.32 -0.47 -16.43
N ASP A 73 -9.26 -0.42 -15.48
CA ASP A 73 -9.91 0.81 -15.05
C ASP A 73 -9.83 0.98 -13.53
N GLY A 74 -9.09 1.99 -13.08
CA GLY A 74 -9.04 2.39 -11.68
C GLY A 74 -10.42 2.76 -11.11
N HIS A 75 -11.40 3.08 -11.96
CA HIS A 75 -12.77 3.35 -11.52
C HIS A 75 -13.49 2.08 -11.02
N GLU A 76 -13.15 0.88 -11.51
CA GLU A 76 -13.79 -0.35 -11.05
C GLU A 76 -13.46 -0.62 -9.58
N ILE A 77 -12.17 -0.60 -9.24
CA ILE A 77 -11.72 -0.73 -7.85
C ILE A 77 -12.27 0.41 -7.00
N MET A 78 -12.22 1.66 -7.49
CA MET A 78 -12.77 2.81 -6.77
C MET A 78 -14.26 2.61 -6.47
N HIS A 79 -15.04 2.17 -7.45
CA HIS A 79 -16.47 1.91 -7.30
C HIS A 79 -16.71 0.81 -6.26
N LEU A 80 -15.97 -0.30 -6.31
CA LEU A 80 -16.09 -1.40 -5.35
C LEU A 80 -15.84 -0.93 -3.91
N ILE A 81 -14.79 -0.14 -3.69
CA ILE A 81 -14.39 0.28 -2.34
C ILE A 81 -15.08 1.56 -1.86
N SER A 82 -15.69 2.35 -2.75
CA SER A 82 -16.32 3.64 -2.42
C SER A 82 -17.33 3.53 -1.29
N SER A 83 -18.07 2.42 -1.23
CA SER A 83 -19.06 2.13 -0.19
C SER A 83 -18.47 1.59 1.12
N ALA A 84 -17.14 1.42 1.24
CA ALA A 84 -16.49 1.16 2.52
C ALA A 84 -16.21 2.42 3.32
N CYS A 85 -16.30 3.60 2.69
CA CYS A 85 -15.72 4.81 3.24
C CYS A 85 -16.42 6.06 2.69
N ASP A 86 -17.00 6.87 3.57
CA ASP A 86 -17.61 8.16 3.20
C ASP A 86 -16.58 9.26 2.89
N PHE A 87 -15.29 8.96 3.03
CA PHE A 87 -14.21 9.90 2.75
C PHE A 87 -13.76 9.86 1.30
N GLU A 88 -13.09 10.93 0.88
CA GLU A 88 -12.40 10.95 -0.41
C GLU A 88 -11.31 9.87 -0.45
N LEU A 89 -11.35 9.09 -1.53
CA LEU A 89 -10.48 7.95 -1.77
C LEU A 89 -9.53 8.24 -2.92
N SER A 90 -8.32 7.73 -2.80
CA SER A 90 -7.35 7.63 -3.88
C SER A 90 -6.98 6.16 -4.05
N VAL A 91 -6.95 5.70 -5.30
CA VAL A 91 -6.56 4.34 -5.65
C VAL A 91 -5.49 4.39 -6.72
N SER A 92 -4.45 3.58 -6.55
CA SER A 92 -3.33 3.49 -7.48
C SER A 92 -2.72 2.11 -7.47
N ASP A 93 -2.17 1.70 -8.61
CA ASP A 93 -1.27 0.56 -8.71
C ASP A 93 0.10 0.94 -8.13
N ALA A 94 0.59 0.12 -7.21
CA ALA A 94 1.86 0.34 -6.52
C ALA A 94 2.95 -0.67 -6.90
N SER A 95 2.65 -1.54 -7.88
CA SER A 95 3.50 -2.64 -8.34
C SER A 95 3.99 -2.49 -9.78
N THR A 96 3.23 -1.81 -10.65
CA THR A 96 3.68 -1.57 -12.03
C THR A 96 4.84 -0.58 -12.04
N GLY A 97 6.02 -1.12 -12.31
CA GLY A 97 7.26 -0.36 -12.34
C GLY A 97 8.47 -1.26 -12.09
N ILE A 98 9.64 -0.66 -12.07
CA ILE A 98 10.89 -1.34 -11.75
C ILE A 98 11.04 -1.35 -10.23
N ASN A 99 10.96 -2.53 -9.61
CA ASN A 99 11.25 -2.65 -8.18
C ASN A 99 12.77 -2.78 -7.95
N LYS A 100 13.42 -1.68 -7.54
CA LYS A 100 14.87 -1.60 -7.29
C LYS A 100 15.37 -2.62 -6.26
N ASN A 101 14.51 -3.08 -5.35
CA ASN A 101 14.89 -4.00 -4.28
C ASN A 101 15.06 -5.44 -4.78
N PHE A 102 14.35 -5.83 -5.84
CA PHE A 102 14.32 -7.23 -6.30
C PHE A 102 14.98 -7.44 -7.66
N ILE A 103 14.88 -6.45 -8.56
CA ILE A 103 15.32 -6.58 -9.95
C ILE A 103 16.82 -6.86 -10.06
N SER A 104 17.21 -7.76 -10.97
CA SER A 104 18.63 -8.10 -11.14
C SER A 104 19.43 -6.95 -11.77
N LYS A 105 20.70 -6.81 -11.34
CA LYS A 105 21.65 -5.85 -11.93
C LYS A 105 21.83 -6.02 -13.44
N LYS A 106 21.65 -7.23 -13.97
CA LYS A 106 21.73 -7.52 -15.41
C LYS A 106 20.60 -6.83 -16.17
N ILE A 107 19.38 -6.86 -15.65
CA ILE A 107 18.22 -6.22 -16.28
C ILE A 107 18.35 -4.71 -16.22
N LEU A 108 18.74 -4.17 -15.06
CA LEU A 108 18.98 -2.73 -14.89
C LEU A 108 20.03 -2.17 -15.86
N LYS A 109 21.03 -2.98 -16.21
CA LYS A 109 22.09 -2.61 -17.17
C LYS A 109 21.71 -2.83 -18.63
N SER A 110 20.54 -3.41 -18.92
CA SER A 110 20.09 -3.54 -20.31
C SER A 110 19.81 -2.15 -20.89
N LYS A 111 20.25 -1.93 -22.14
CA LYS A 111 20.14 -0.61 -22.80
C LYS A 111 18.71 -0.07 -22.81
N ALA A 112 17.73 -0.95 -23.04
CA ALA A 112 16.31 -0.61 -23.08
C ALA A 112 15.83 -0.08 -21.72
N ILE A 113 16.11 -0.82 -20.64
CA ILE A 113 15.68 -0.46 -19.29
C ILE A 113 16.44 0.75 -18.77
N SER A 114 17.76 0.84 -18.99
CA SER A 114 18.55 1.98 -18.55
C SER A 114 18.11 3.27 -19.26
N GLY A 115 17.87 3.22 -20.57
CA GLY A 115 17.35 4.36 -21.32
C GLY A 115 15.95 4.78 -20.87
N CYS A 116 15.09 3.81 -20.54
CA CYS A 116 13.75 4.09 -20.01
C CYS A 116 13.81 4.77 -18.63
N ILE A 117 14.72 4.32 -17.75
CA ILE A 117 14.98 4.96 -16.45
C ILE A 117 15.48 6.40 -16.62
N GLU A 118 16.42 6.64 -17.54
CA GLU A 118 16.95 7.98 -17.80
C GLU A 118 15.87 8.94 -18.29
N ALA A 119 14.95 8.46 -19.13
CA ALA A 119 13.85 9.25 -19.67
C ALA A 119 12.75 9.55 -18.64
N ASN A 120 12.38 8.57 -17.81
CA ASN A 120 11.21 8.64 -16.93
C ASN A 120 11.56 8.95 -15.45
N ARG A 121 12.85 8.97 -15.10
CA ARG A 121 13.34 9.27 -13.74
C ARG A 121 12.70 8.39 -12.67
N GLU A 122 12.14 8.97 -11.61
CA GLU A 122 11.61 8.22 -10.48
C GLU A 122 10.23 7.60 -10.75
N ASP A 123 9.50 8.08 -11.77
CA ASP A 123 8.13 7.66 -12.06
C ASP A 123 8.03 6.21 -12.57
N ILE A 124 9.15 5.63 -13.02
CA ILE A 124 9.22 4.25 -13.49
C ILE A 124 9.40 3.23 -12.36
N PHE A 125 9.71 3.67 -11.14
CA PHE A 125 10.01 2.74 -10.05
C PHE A 125 8.77 2.38 -9.25
N ALA A 126 8.68 1.11 -8.87
CA ALA A 126 7.64 0.60 -7.99
C ALA A 126 8.18 0.41 -6.58
N GLU A 127 7.36 0.75 -5.58
CA GLU A 127 7.65 0.53 -4.16
C GLU A 127 7.38 -0.94 -3.77
N TYR A 128 6.34 -1.55 -4.35
CA TYR A 128 5.90 -2.92 -4.05
C TYR A 128 6.13 -3.86 -5.23
N GLY A 129 6.04 -5.16 -4.98
CA GLY A 129 6.22 -6.19 -5.99
C GLY A 129 6.50 -7.56 -5.40
N TRP A 130 6.30 -8.60 -6.20
CA TRP A 130 6.72 -9.97 -5.86
C TRP A 130 8.17 -10.22 -6.28
N ILE A 131 8.85 -11.13 -5.57
CA ILE A 131 10.16 -11.62 -6.02
C ILE A 131 9.91 -12.64 -7.14
N ASN A 132 9.96 -12.17 -8.39
CA ASN A 132 9.85 -13.07 -9.53
C ASN A 132 11.20 -13.75 -9.79
N PRO A 133 11.33 -15.08 -9.64
CA PRO A 133 12.62 -15.76 -9.70
C PRO A 133 13.30 -15.69 -11.07
N LYS A 134 12.54 -15.41 -12.14
CA LYS A 134 13.09 -15.27 -13.51
C LYS A 134 13.81 -13.94 -13.72
N PHE A 135 13.49 -12.91 -12.93
CA PHE A 135 14.00 -11.55 -13.12
C PHE A 135 14.73 -10.97 -11.91
N SER A 136 14.52 -11.58 -10.74
CA SER A 136 15.13 -11.15 -9.50
C SER A 136 16.60 -11.54 -9.40
N GLY A 137 17.37 -10.78 -8.62
CA GLY A 137 18.76 -11.12 -8.34
C GLY A 137 18.88 -12.40 -7.50
N LYS A 138 19.83 -13.29 -7.82
CA LYS A 138 20.06 -14.55 -7.08
C LYS A 138 20.21 -14.32 -5.57
N ALA A 139 20.98 -13.30 -5.18
CA ALA A 139 21.19 -12.95 -3.77
C ALA A 139 19.89 -12.53 -3.05
N VAL A 140 18.94 -11.92 -3.76
CA VAL A 140 17.64 -11.53 -3.19
C VAL A 140 16.80 -12.79 -2.91
N ILE A 141 16.80 -13.74 -3.85
CA ILE A 141 16.09 -15.01 -3.70
C ILE A 141 16.67 -15.82 -2.54
N GLU A 142 18.00 -15.99 -2.52
CA GLU A 142 18.71 -16.73 -1.45
C GLU A 142 18.47 -16.09 -0.07
N GLN A 143 18.48 -14.75 0.00
CA GLN A 143 18.19 -14.03 1.25
C GLN A 143 16.74 -14.24 1.69
N ALA A 144 15.77 -14.12 0.78
CA ALA A 144 14.37 -14.37 1.10
C ALA A 144 14.12 -15.82 1.51
N GLU A 145 14.79 -16.80 0.90
CA GLU A 145 14.71 -18.20 1.33
C GLU A 145 15.27 -18.40 2.75
N LYS A 146 16.39 -17.75 3.07
CA LYS A 146 16.99 -17.79 4.41
C LYS A 146 16.10 -17.14 5.47
N ASP A 147 15.49 -16.00 5.17
CA ASP A 147 14.63 -15.29 6.12
C ASP A 147 13.35 -16.07 6.47
N PHE A 148 12.95 -17.01 5.61
CA PHE A 148 11.74 -17.83 5.74
C PHE A 148 12.02 -19.32 5.89
N GLU A 149 13.23 -19.70 6.32
CA GLU A 149 13.64 -21.10 6.50
C GLU A 149 12.60 -21.89 7.32
N GLY A 150 12.07 -22.98 6.72
CA GLY A 150 11.05 -23.84 7.32
C GLY A 150 9.60 -23.35 7.24
N LYS A 151 9.33 -22.14 6.72
CA LYS A 151 7.97 -21.56 6.63
C LYS A 151 7.42 -21.49 5.20
N GLY A 152 8.26 -21.74 4.20
CA GLY A 152 7.93 -21.56 2.78
C GLY A 152 7.97 -20.09 2.39
N THR A 153 8.40 -19.81 1.16
CA THR A 153 8.57 -18.45 0.62
C THR A 153 7.39 -17.97 -0.21
N PHE A 154 6.36 -18.81 -0.38
CA PHE A 154 5.12 -18.42 -1.06
C PHE A 154 4.21 -17.63 -0.10
N PRO A 155 3.54 -16.54 -0.53
CA PRO A 155 3.52 -16.00 -1.90
C PRO A 155 4.64 -15.00 -2.21
N LEU A 156 5.54 -14.68 -1.27
CA LEU A 156 6.59 -13.66 -1.48
C LEU A 156 7.44 -13.91 -2.75
N ILE A 157 7.82 -15.16 -3.00
CA ILE A 157 8.47 -15.61 -4.23
C ILE A 157 7.43 -16.35 -5.08
N ASN A 158 7.10 -15.79 -6.24
CA ASN A 158 6.12 -16.35 -7.17
C ASN A 158 6.38 -15.88 -8.62
N THR A 159 5.60 -16.38 -9.58
CA THR A 159 5.67 -16.02 -11.00
C THR A 159 4.43 -15.26 -11.48
N PHE A 160 3.63 -14.70 -10.57
CA PHE A 160 2.55 -13.79 -10.93
C PHE A 160 3.16 -12.55 -11.61
N PRO A 161 2.62 -12.11 -12.76
CA PRO A 161 3.18 -10.98 -13.48
C PRO A 161 3.13 -9.70 -12.63
N PRO A 162 4.28 -9.05 -12.37
CA PRO A 162 4.31 -7.85 -11.55
C PRO A 162 3.81 -6.59 -12.28
N LEU A 163 3.76 -6.59 -13.62
CA LEU A 163 3.43 -5.41 -14.40
C LEU A 163 2.02 -5.51 -15.00
N ASN A 164 1.14 -4.59 -14.62
CA ASN A 164 -0.14 -4.40 -15.26
C ASN A 164 0.03 -3.51 -16.51
N ILE A 165 -0.13 -4.10 -17.69
CA ILE A 165 0.06 -3.43 -18.97
C ILE A 165 -0.81 -2.18 -19.15
N PHE A 166 -2.00 -2.12 -18.52
CA PHE A 166 -2.88 -0.96 -18.58
C PHE A 166 -2.30 0.25 -17.84
N ASN A 167 -1.51 0.03 -16.80
CA ASN A 167 -0.90 1.08 -15.97
C ASN A 167 0.50 1.47 -16.43
N MET A 168 1.06 0.79 -17.43
CA MET A 168 2.40 1.08 -17.95
C MET A 168 2.39 2.28 -18.92
N SER A 169 3.44 3.10 -18.88
CA SER A 169 3.69 4.09 -19.94
C SER A 169 4.10 3.40 -21.25
N GLY A 170 3.91 4.08 -22.39
CA GLY A 170 4.34 3.54 -23.69
C GLY A 170 5.84 3.21 -23.73
N ASP A 171 6.67 4.13 -23.25
CA ASP A 171 8.11 3.94 -23.14
C ASP A 171 8.48 2.71 -22.31
N PHE A 172 7.76 2.47 -21.21
CA PHE A 172 8.03 1.33 -20.36
C PHE A 172 7.57 0.01 -20.98
N ILE A 173 6.42 -0.01 -21.66
CA ILE A 173 5.98 -1.17 -22.46
C ILE A 173 7.06 -1.52 -23.47
N LYS A 174 7.49 -0.55 -24.29
CA LYS A 174 8.55 -0.73 -25.29
C LYS A 174 9.82 -1.31 -24.67
N ALA A 175 10.29 -0.75 -23.55
CA ALA A 175 11.51 -1.19 -22.89
C ALA A 175 11.40 -2.65 -22.40
N VAL A 176 10.24 -3.06 -21.88
CA VAL A 176 9.99 -4.46 -21.46
C VAL A 176 9.92 -5.40 -22.67
N LEU A 177 9.30 -4.98 -23.77
CA LEU A 177 9.26 -5.75 -25.01
C LEU A 177 10.67 -5.97 -25.60
N GLU A 178 11.49 -4.92 -25.64
CA GLU A 178 12.89 -5.00 -26.09
C GLU A 178 13.74 -5.88 -25.18
N LEU A 179 13.57 -5.77 -23.85
CA LEU A 179 14.21 -6.64 -22.87
C LEU A 179 13.89 -8.12 -23.15
N CYS A 180 12.64 -8.40 -23.52
CA CYS A 180 12.16 -9.73 -23.86
C CYS A 180 12.42 -10.14 -25.31
N ARG A 181 13.17 -9.34 -26.09
CA ARG A 181 13.53 -9.59 -27.50
C ARG A 181 12.33 -9.72 -28.44
N ILE A 182 11.22 -9.04 -28.12
CA ILE A 182 10.09 -8.93 -29.02
C ILE A 182 10.47 -8.02 -30.18
N LYS A 183 10.37 -8.54 -31.41
CA LYS A 183 10.62 -7.76 -32.64
C LYS A 183 9.61 -6.62 -32.79
N ASP A 184 10.00 -5.52 -33.40
CA ASP A 184 9.14 -4.36 -33.69
C ASP A 184 8.44 -3.79 -32.44
N ALA A 185 9.18 -3.69 -31.33
CA ALA A 185 8.66 -3.26 -30.03
C ALA A 185 7.93 -1.91 -30.07
N GLU A 186 8.42 -0.95 -30.87
CA GLU A 186 7.76 0.34 -31.09
C GLU A 186 6.34 0.16 -31.61
N LYS A 187 6.20 -0.49 -32.78
CA LYS A 187 4.91 -0.73 -33.44
C LYS A 187 3.96 -1.53 -32.55
N LYS A 188 4.48 -2.52 -31.82
CA LYS A 188 3.66 -3.32 -30.88
C LYS A 188 3.19 -2.51 -29.69
N THR A 189 3.99 -1.58 -29.20
CA THR A 189 3.60 -0.65 -28.14
C THR A 189 2.45 0.23 -28.59
N GLU A 190 2.53 0.78 -29.80
CA GLU A 190 1.43 1.56 -30.40
C GLU A 190 0.14 0.73 -30.53
N LEU A 191 0.27 -0.51 -31.03
CA LEU A 191 -0.87 -1.43 -31.14
C LEU A 191 -1.49 -1.75 -29.78
N ILE A 192 -0.67 -2.04 -28.77
CA ILE A 192 -1.15 -2.26 -27.39
C ILE A 192 -1.91 -1.03 -26.91
N LYS A 193 -1.34 0.18 -27.06
CA LYS A 193 -2.00 1.42 -26.62
C LYS A 193 -3.29 1.74 -27.38
N GLY A 194 -3.39 1.32 -28.64
CA GLY A 194 -4.55 1.60 -29.49
C GLY A 194 -5.64 0.52 -29.51
N SER A 195 -5.32 -0.72 -29.10
CA SER A 195 -6.22 -1.88 -29.29
C SER A 195 -6.52 -2.67 -28.03
N LEU A 196 -5.77 -2.45 -26.95
CA LEU A 196 -6.01 -3.14 -25.69
C LEU A 196 -7.32 -2.66 -25.05
N ASN A 197 -8.15 -3.61 -24.64
CA ASN A 197 -9.42 -3.36 -23.96
C ASN A 197 -9.52 -4.25 -22.69
N PRO A 198 -10.46 -3.97 -21.77
CA PRO A 198 -10.57 -4.71 -20.50
C PRO A 198 -10.74 -6.22 -20.65
N ASP A 199 -11.31 -6.68 -21.76
CA ASP A 199 -11.58 -8.09 -22.03
C ASP A 199 -10.42 -8.78 -22.77
N THR A 200 -9.32 -8.06 -23.05
CA THR A 200 -8.21 -8.62 -23.82
C THR A 200 -7.56 -9.79 -23.09
N THR A 201 -7.61 -10.94 -23.74
CA THR A 201 -7.06 -12.20 -23.25
C THR A 201 -5.55 -12.27 -23.46
N ILE A 202 -4.88 -13.17 -22.72
CA ILE A 202 -3.45 -13.46 -22.93
C ILE A 202 -3.20 -13.91 -24.37
N LYS A 203 -4.13 -14.67 -24.96
CA LYS A 203 -4.03 -15.14 -26.34
C LYS A 203 -4.03 -13.98 -27.34
N GLU A 204 -4.98 -13.06 -27.23
CA GLU A 204 -5.03 -11.86 -28.09
C GLU A 204 -3.79 -10.99 -27.91
N LEU A 205 -3.32 -10.82 -26.66
CA LEU A 205 -2.07 -10.11 -26.40
C LEU A 205 -0.86 -10.83 -27.03
N ALA A 206 -0.82 -12.16 -27.02
CA ALA A 206 0.22 -12.94 -27.67
C ALA A 206 0.22 -12.80 -29.19
N GLU A 207 -0.97 -12.74 -29.80
CA GLU A 207 -1.16 -12.46 -31.22
C GLU A 207 -0.65 -11.05 -31.60
N ILE A 208 -1.02 -10.01 -30.82
CA ILE A 208 -0.49 -8.65 -30.99
C ILE A 208 1.04 -8.64 -30.90
N LEU A 209 1.58 -9.38 -29.93
CA LEU A 209 3.02 -9.47 -29.71
C LEU A 209 3.74 -10.36 -30.72
N GLY A 210 3.02 -11.10 -31.57
CA GLY A 210 3.59 -12.11 -32.46
C GLY A 210 4.45 -13.13 -31.70
N ALA A 211 4.01 -13.51 -30.49
CA ALA A 211 4.71 -14.40 -29.58
C ALA A 211 3.78 -15.56 -29.18
N GLY A 212 4.35 -16.66 -28.69
CA GLY A 212 3.53 -17.73 -28.09
C GLY A 212 3.01 -17.33 -26.71
N GLU A 213 1.89 -17.89 -26.28
CA GLU A 213 1.31 -17.64 -24.94
C GLU A 213 2.27 -18.00 -23.78
N ASN A 214 3.22 -18.91 -24.02
CA ASN A 214 4.26 -19.30 -23.06
C ASN A 214 5.54 -18.44 -23.15
N HIS A 215 5.52 -17.33 -23.89
CA HIS A 215 6.69 -16.48 -24.06
C HIS A 215 7.09 -15.82 -22.72
N PRO A 216 8.39 -15.71 -22.39
CA PRO A 216 8.83 -15.14 -21.10
C PRO A 216 8.37 -13.72 -20.80
N VAL A 217 7.94 -12.97 -21.83
CA VAL A 217 7.34 -11.63 -21.66
C VAL A 217 6.13 -11.66 -20.72
N PHE A 218 5.35 -12.74 -20.77
CA PHE A 218 4.18 -12.89 -19.92
C PHE A 218 4.55 -13.18 -18.48
N ASP A 219 5.78 -13.56 -18.14
CA ASP A 219 6.21 -13.63 -16.74
C ASP A 219 6.44 -12.24 -16.12
N LEU A 220 6.48 -11.18 -16.94
CA LEU A 220 6.53 -9.79 -16.51
C LEU A 220 5.18 -9.09 -16.70
N LEU A 221 4.61 -9.22 -17.90
CA LEU A 221 3.39 -8.54 -18.31
C LEU A 221 2.15 -9.37 -17.97
N GLY A 222 1.20 -8.73 -17.31
CA GLY A 222 -0.15 -9.21 -17.07
C GLY A 222 -1.16 -8.08 -17.23
N THR A 223 -2.42 -8.41 -16.97
CA THR A 223 -3.56 -7.49 -17.04
C THR A 223 -4.11 -7.13 -15.67
N LYS A 224 -3.53 -7.70 -14.59
CA LYS A 224 -3.96 -7.53 -13.21
C LYS A 224 -2.92 -6.78 -12.41
N THR A 225 -3.39 -6.01 -11.43
CA THR A 225 -2.56 -5.26 -10.48
C THR A 225 -2.16 -6.16 -9.32
N ALA A 226 -0.85 -6.32 -9.10
CA ALA A 226 -0.34 -7.15 -8.01
C ALA A 226 -0.49 -6.47 -6.64
N PHE A 227 -0.33 -5.14 -6.58
CA PHE A 227 -0.44 -4.37 -5.33
C PHE A 227 -1.26 -3.10 -5.55
N TRP A 228 -2.41 -3.03 -4.87
CA TRP A 228 -3.27 -1.86 -4.83
C TRP A 228 -2.93 -0.99 -3.62
N LYS A 229 -2.71 0.30 -3.84
CA LYS A 229 -2.53 1.29 -2.78
C LYS A 229 -3.76 2.19 -2.72
N ILE A 230 -4.40 2.18 -1.55
CA ILE A 230 -5.61 2.92 -1.27
C ILE A 230 -5.31 3.94 -0.18
N GLY A 231 -5.45 5.23 -0.51
CA GLY A 231 -5.31 6.34 0.43
C GLY A 231 -6.66 6.97 0.74
N PHE A 232 -6.89 7.31 2.01
CA PHE A 232 -8.07 8.07 2.43
C PHE A 232 -7.76 8.99 3.60
N GLU A 233 -8.56 10.03 3.74
CA GLU A 233 -8.37 11.06 4.75
C GLU A 233 -9.63 11.21 5.61
N THR A 234 -9.48 10.96 6.92
CA THR A 234 -10.52 11.32 7.90
C THR A 234 -10.30 12.75 8.37
N GLU A 235 -11.22 13.28 9.18
CA GLU A 235 -11.01 14.58 9.83
C GLU A 235 -9.71 14.64 10.66
N LYS A 236 -9.30 13.51 11.26
CA LYS A 236 -8.21 13.45 12.24
C LYS A 236 -6.96 12.74 11.76
N ALA A 237 -7.01 12.02 10.64
CA ALA A 237 -5.89 11.23 10.17
C ALA A 237 -5.85 11.08 8.66
N ARG A 238 -4.65 10.82 8.15
CA ARG A 238 -4.43 10.28 6.81
C ARG A 238 -4.07 8.81 6.94
N ALA A 239 -4.74 7.96 6.17
CA ALA A 239 -4.50 6.54 6.15
C ALA A 239 -4.13 6.09 4.74
N CYS A 240 -3.22 5.12 4.67
CA CYS A 240 -2.83 4.45 3.45
C CYS A 240 -2.80 2.95 3.73
N ALA A 241 -3.46 2.16 2.90
CA ALA A 241 -3.49 0.71 2.96
C ALA A 241 -2.95 0.14 1.63
N VAL A 242 -2.15 -0.91 1.71
CA VAL A 242 -1.65 -1.64 0.55
C VAL A 242 -2.16 -3.07 0.60
N PHE A 243 -2.85 -3.47 -0.47
CA PHE A 243 -3.43 -4.79 -0.63
C PHE A 243 -2.67 -5.56 -1.72
N ALA A 244 -2.21 -6.76 -1.43
CA ALA A 244 -1.47 -7.60 -2.34
C ALA A 244 -2.33 -8.75 -2.89
N ALA A 245 -2.26 -8.99 -4.20
CA ALA A 245 -2.86 -10.13 -4.86
C ALA A 245 -2.07 -11.40 -4.55
N VAL A 246 -2.66 -12.33 -3.81
CA VAL A 246 -2.08 -13.64 -3.54
C VAL A 246 -2.46 -14.57 -4.69
N PRO A 247 -1.50 -15.04 -5.52
CA PRO A 247 -1.82 -16.00 -6.57
C PRO A 247 -2.24 -17.35 -5.98
N GLU A 248 -2.91 -18.19 -6.79
CA GLU A 248 -3.09 -19.61 -6.47
C GLU A 248 -1.74 -20.34 -6.59
N LYS A 249 -1.50 -21.33 -5.72
CA LYS A 249 -0.21 -22.05 -5.68
C LYS A 249 0.00 -22.90 -6.94
N GLU A 250 -1.05 -23.54 -7.43
CA GLU A 250 -1.07 -24.45 -8.58
C GLU A 250 -1.07 -23.68 -9.91
N ASN A 251 -1.80 -22.56 -9.97
CA ASN A 251 -1.85 -21.68 -11.12
C ASN A 251 -1.58 -20.23 -10.72
N GLN A 252 -0.30 -19.86 -10.72
CA GLN A 252 0.14 -18.53 -10.28
C GLN A 252 -0.26 -17.39 -11.24
N ARG A 253 -1.08 -17.66 -12.26
CA ARG A 253 -1.73 -16.64 -13.09
C ARG A 253 -3.10 -16.21 -12.56
N LYS A 254 -3.69 -17.01 -11.68
CA LYS A 254 -4.99 -16.74 -11.06
C LYS A 254 -4.78 -16.21 -9.64
N ILE A 255 -5.59 -15.23 -9.25
CA ILE A 255 -5.55 -14.63 -7.92
C ILE A 255 -6.50 -15.42 -7.01
N GLU A 256 -6.00 -15.93 -5.89
CA GLU A 256 -6.81 -16.63 -4.88
C GLU A 256 -7.61 -15.62 -4.03
N LYS A 257 -6.94 -14.54 -3.62
CA LYS A 257 -7.45 -13.47 -2.76
C LYS A 257 -6.55 -12.24 -2.75
N TYR A 258 -7.07 -11.13 -2.26
CA TYR A 258 -6.26 -9.98 -1.88
C TYR A 258 -6.07 -9.95 -0.35
N ILE A 259 -4.90 -9.55 0.13
CA ILE A 259 -4.62 -9.41 1.56
C ILE A 259 -4.01 -8.05 1.90
N LEU A 260 -4.34 -7.49 3.07
CA LEU A 260 -3.65 -6.31 3.57
C LEU A 260 -2.18 -6.66 3.92
N VAL A 261 -1.22 -5.98 3.28
CA VAL A 261 0.22 -6.16 3.54
C VAL A 261 0.85 -4.99 4.28
N GLU A 262 0.28 -3.79 4.14
CA GLU A 262 0.77 -2.61 4.85
C GLU A 262 -0.39 -1.67 5.19
N LYS A 263 -0.34 -1.07 6.39
CA LYS A 263 -1.14 0.10 6.74
C LYS A 263 -0.27 1.16 7.39
N LYS A 264 -0.42 2.41 6.92
CA LYS A 264 0.24 3.60 7.45
C LYS A 264 -0.84 4.59 7.89
N ILE A 265 -0.77 5.07 9.13
CA ILE A 265 -1.72 6.03 9.69
C ILE A 265 -0.94 7.20 10.30
N SER A 266 -1.24 8.41 9.82
CA SER A 266 -0.64 9.65 10.27
C SER A 266 -1.73 10.57 10.83
N PHE A 267 -1.71 10.83 12.14
CA PHE A 267 -2.68 11.72 12.79
C PHE A 267 -2.34 13.19 12.51
N LYS A 268 -3.36 13.98 12.15
CA LYS A 268 -3.26 15.42 11.95
C LYS A 268 -3.08 16.12 13.31
N GLY A 269 -2.20 17.11 13.35
CA GLY A 269 -1.95 17.90 14.57
C GLY A 269 -0.86 17.37 15.50
N GLY A 270 -0.08 16.36 15.08
CA GLY A 270 1.26 16.03 15.58
C GLY A 270 1.42 15.93 17.10
N ALA A 271 1.39 14.70 17.63
CA ALA A 271 1.72 14.32 19.01
C ALA A 271 0.90 15.00 20.12
N LEU A 272 0.81 14.33 21.27
CA LEU A 272 0.11 14.80 22.47
C LEU A 272 0.71 16.06 23.06
#